data_AF-A0A7J4RTL8-F1
#
_entry.id   AF-A0A7J4RTL8-F1
#
_cell.length_a   1.000
_cell.length_b   1.000
_cell.length_c   1.000
_cell.angle_alpha   90.00
_cell.angle_beta   90.00
_cell.angle_gamma   90.00
#
_symmetry.space_group_name_H-M   'P 1'
#
loop_
_entity.id
_entity.type
_entity.pdbx_description
1 polymer ?
#
loop_
_entity_poly.entity_id
_entity_poly.type
_entity_poly.pdbx_seq_one_letter_code
_entity_poly.pdbx_strand_id
1 'polypeptide(L)'
;MANSSIPKFYEKSKKERIKAIASFCSLSKKDVKVLQNGGGILFDGADKMVENAIGTVSFPLGIATSFRINKKDYLVPMVIEEASVIAAASKAAKIARKHGGFIMKADESYSIGQIQVVDVNAKSAISKIMKSSKEILKLANSKSKTLSKMKKGAKQVSCKVIKTGSGSMLIIELLIDVGDAMGANVTNTMCESVAPLIEKLTGGRVILRILSNYSTKRLVKGTAVFDKTEVGGQKIVDNIILAYQFAANDPYRAVTHNKGIMNGIIAVANATGQDTRAIEAAAHAYAARTGRYDSLTEWKKDRKGNLVGKIELPMSVGTV
;
A
#
# COMPACT_ATOMS: atom_id res chain seq x y z
N MET A 1 -10.12 2.71 27.57
CA MET A 1 -9.63 2.57 26.17
C MET A 1 -8.11 2.53 26.18
N ALA A 2 -7.49 1.63 25.43
CA ALA A 2 -6.03 1.52 25.37
C ALA A 2 -5.40 2.79 24.76
N ASN A 3 -4.34 3.33 25.37
CA ASN A 3 -3.67 4.56 24.94
C ASN A 3 -2.31 4.21 24.32
N SER A 4 -2.11 4.57 23.04
CA SER A 4 -0.86 4.26 22.33
C SER A 4 0.31 5.16 22.72
N SER A 5 0.05 6.26 23.44
CA SER A 5 1.10 7.17 23.95
C SER A 5 1.73 6.59 25.21
N ILE A 6 2.81 5.82 25.05
CA ILE A 6 3.52 5.19 26.16
C ILE A 6 4.73 6.06 26.56
N PRO A 7 4.74 6.67 27.75
CA PRO A 7 5.84 7.53 28.18
C PRO A 7 7.17 6.78 28.22
N LYS A 8 8.23 7.45 27.73
CA LYS A 8 9.62 6.98 27.82
C LYS A 8 9.82 5.55 27.31
N PHE A 9 9.06 5.13 26.29
CA PHE A 9 9.12 3.77 25.75
C PHE A 9 10.51 3.39 25.23
N TYR A 10 11.26 4.34 24.69
CA TYR A 10 12.63 4.13 24.22
C TYR A 10 13.62 3.89 25.39
N GLU A 11 13.35 4.36 26.60
CA GLU A 11 14.19 4.12 27.80
C GLU A 11 13.94 2.74 28.42
N LYS A 12 12.80 2.11 28.10
CA LYS A 12 12.40 0.81 28.66
C LYS A 12 13.26 -0.34 28.13
N SER A 13 13.51 -1.34 28.96
CA SER A 13 14.11 -2.62 28.57
C SER A 13 13.20 -3.42 27.61
N LYS A 14 13.77 -4.42 26.90
CA LYS A 14 12.99 -5.33 26.03
C LYS A 14 11.80 -5.95 26.75
N LYS A 15 12.00 -6.44 27.99
CA LYS A 15 10.96 -7.08 28.80
C LYS A 15 9.82 -6.11 29.15
N GLU A 16 10.15 -4.87 29.51
CA GLU A 16 9.15 -3.84 29.82
C GLU A 16 8.38 -3.39 28.58
N ARG A 17 9.07 -3.26 27.43
CA ARG A 17 8.42 -2.95 26.15
C ARG A 17 7.41 -4.03 25.77
N ILE A 18 7.81 -5.30 25.83
CA ILE A 18 6.92 -6.45 25.57
C ILE A 18 5.73 -6.45 26.54
N LYS A 19 5.96 -6.21 27.84
CA LYS A 19 4.87 -6.13 28.83
C LYS A 19 3.85 -5.03 28.48
N ALA A 20 4.33 -3.85 28.08
CA ALA A 20 3.46 -2.75 27.68
C ALA A 20 2.64 -3.08 26.42
N ILE A 21 3.28 -3.68 25.41
CA ILE A 21 2.60 -4.11 24.17
C ILE A 21 1.57 -5.21 24.47
N ALA A 22 1.94 -6.21 25.27
CA ALA A 22 1.07 -7.31 25.65
C ALA A 22 -0.20 -6.81 26.37
N SER A 23 -0.04 -5.84 27.28
CA SER A 23 -1.17 -5.21 27.95
C SER A 23 -2.04 -4.38 27.01
N PHE A 24 -1.45 -3.69 26.03
CA PHE A 24 -2.20 -2.87 25.07
C PHE A 24 -3.01 -3.74 24.09
N CYS A 25 -2.39 -4.78 23.54
CA CYS A 25 -2.97 -5.65 22.51
C CYS A 25 -3.71 -6.87 23.07
N SER A 26 -3.68 -7.09 24.39
CA SER A 26 -4.17 -8.33 25.03
C SER A 26 -3.53 -9.60 24.44
N LEU A 27 -2.20 -9.58 24.27
CA LEU A 27 -1.45 -10.69 23.69
C LEU A 27 -1.53 -11.95 24.57
N SER A 28 -1.61 -13.12 23.94
CA SER A 28 -1.56 -14.39 24.65
C SER A 28 -0.15 -14.67 25.19
N LYS A 29 -0.03 -15.61 26.14
CA LYS A 29 1.28 -16.09 26.62
C LYS A 29 2.15 -16.63 25.48
N LYS A 30 1.53 -17.22 24.44
CA LYS A 30 2.22 -17.75 23.26
C LYS A 30 2.82 -16.60 22.43
N ASP A 31 2.05 -15.55 22.18
CA ASP A 31 2.51 -14.39 21.40
C ASP A 31 3.65 -13.65 22.12
N VAL A 32 3.54 -13.50 23.45
CA VAL A 32 4.60 -12.91 24.28
C VAL A 32 5.89 -13.74 24.18
N LYS A 33 5.79 -15.07 24.20
CA LYS A 33 6.95 -15.97 24.08
C LYS A 33 7.63 -15.83 22.71
N VAL A 34 6.86 -15.66 21.63
CA VAL A 34 7.41 -15.37 20.29
C VAL A 34 8.26 -14.10 20.30
N LEU A 35 7.75 -13.00 20.86
CA LEU A 35 8.48 -11.73 20.95
C LEU A 35 9.71 -11.81 21.87
N GLN A 36 9.63 -12.57 22.96
CA GLN A 36 10.77 -12.79 23.86
C GLN A 36 11.92 -13.50 23.15
N ASN A 37 11.59 -14.47 22.27
CA ASN A 37 12.54 -15.24 21.48
C ASN A 37 13.04 -14.51 20.22
N GLY A 38 12.71 -13.24 20.03
CA GLY A 38 13.20 -12.43 18.91
C GLY A 38 12.24 -12.31 17.73
N GLY A 39 11.12 -13.04 17.73
CA GLY A 39 10.15 -13.05 16.62
C GLY A 39 10.60 -13.90 15.43
N GLY A 40 10.01 -13.64 14.27
CA GLY A 40 10.37 -14.29 13.00
C GLY A 40 9.74 -15.67 12.77
N ILE A 41 10.18 -16.30 11.67
CA ILE A 41 9.76 -17.65 11.24
C ILE A 41 10.90 -18.66 11.48
N LEU A 42 10.54 -19.93 11.62
CA LEU A 42 11.52 -21.04 11.62
C LEU A 42 11.96 -21.35 10.18
N PHE A 43 13.09 -22.04 10.05
CA PHE A 43 13.64 -22.42 8.74
C PHE A 43 12.67 -23.24 7.90
N ASP A 44 11.99 -24.25 8.46
CA ASP A 44 10.95 -25.03 7.76
C ASP A 44 9.81 -24.16 7.20
N GLY A 45 9.54 -23.02 7.83
CA GLY A 45 8.60 -22.03 7.32
C GLY A 45 9.19 -21.26 6.14
N ALA A 46 10.44 -20.82 6.26
CA ALA A 46 11.16 -20.11 5.20
C ALA A 46 11.36 -20.96 3.94
N ASP A 47 11.74 -22.23 4.10
CA ASP A 47 11.95 -23.21 3.03
C ASP A 47 10.68 -23.52 2.22
N LYS A 48 9.50 -23.35 2.84
CA LYS A 48 8.21 -23.44 2.15
C LYS A 48 7.76 -22.14 1.48
N MET A 49 8.38 -21.01 1.85
CA MET A 49 8.01 -19.70 1.32
C MET A 49 8.72 -19.35 0.03
N VAL A 50 9.96 -19.81 -0.15
CA VAL A 50 10.81 -19.49 -1.31
C VAL A 50 11.68 -20.68 -1.71
N GLU A 51 12.11 -20.70 -2.96
CA GLU A 51 12.99 -21.74 -3.49
C GLU A 51 14.43 -21.60 -2.97
N ASN A 52 15.10 -22.73 -2.76
CA ASN A 52 16.53 -22.81 -2.40
C ASN A 52 16.90 -22.03 -1.12
N ALA A 53 16.01 -22.02 -0.12
CA ALA A 53 16.31 -21.39 1.16
C ALA A 53 17.48 -22.10 1.86
N ILE A 54 18.44 -21.33 2.38
CA ILE A 54 19.55 -21.85 3.20
C ILE A 54 19.60 -21.24 4.61
N GLY A 55 18.71 -20.28 4.90
CA GLY A 55 18.63 -19.62 6.19
C GLY A 55 17.62 -18.48 6.18
N THR A 56 17.65 -17.69 7.25
CA THR A 56 16.77 -16.53 7.46
C THR A 56 17.59 -15.29 7.79
N VAL A 57 17.24 -14.14 7.21
CA VAL A 57 17.82 -12.83 7.57
C VAL A 57 16.89 -12.11 8.53
N SER A 58 17.45 -11.43 9.53
CA SER A 58 16.69 -10.70 10.55
C SER A 58 16.93 -9.20 10.49
N PHE A 59 15.85 -8.44 10.60
CA PHE A 59 15.86 -6.98 10.74
C PHE A 59 15.29 -6.57 12.11
N PRO A 60 15.69 -5.41 12.68
CA PRO A 60 15.15 -4.94 13.94
C PRO A 60 13.63 -4.73 13.88
N LEU A 61 12.90 -5.38 14.79
CA LEU A 61 11.47 -5.13 15.03
C LEU A 61 11.30 -4.14 16.17
N GLY A 62 10.62 -3.02 15.90
CA GLY A 62 10.22 -2.05 16.90
C GLY A 62 8.74 -1.67 16.79
N ILE A 63 8.32 -0.78 17.69
CA ILE A 63 6.95 -0.29 17.76
C ILE A 63 6.98 1.23 17.77
N ALA A 64 6.34 1.84 16.78
CA ALA A 64 6.03 3.25 16.85
C ALA A 64 4.76 3.48 17.69
N THR A 65 4.85 4.48 18.56
CA THR A 65 3.85 4.79 19.58
C THR A 65 3.07 6.06 19.22
N SER A 66 2.04 6.37 20.02
CA SER A 66 1.24 7.61 19.96
C SER A 66 0.31 7.76 18.75
N PHE A 67 0.31 6.82 17.81
CA PHE A 67 -0.56 6.85 16.63
C PHE A 67 -2.03 6.78 17.04
N ARG A 68 -2.78 7.82 16.64
CA ARG A 68 -4.24 7.84 16.69
C ARG A 68 -4.75 8.02 15.27
N ILE A 69 -5.46 7.02 14.76
CA ILE A 69 -6.00 7.01 13.39
C ILE A 69 -7.52 6.90 13.50
N ASN A 70 -8.25 7.85 12.92
CA ASN A 70 -9.71 7.90 12.97
C ASN A 70 -10.25 7.75 14.40
N LYS A 71 -9.67 8.53 15.33
CA LYS A 71 -9.97 8.54 16.78
C LYS A 71 -9.59 7.27 17.55
N LYS A 72 -9.07 6.22 16.90
CA LYS A 72 -8.63 4.97 17.54
C LYS A 72 -7.12 4.91 17.69
N ASP A 73 -6.67 4.41 18.84
CA ASP A 73 -5.27 4.24 19.20
C ASP A 73 -4.65 2.98 18.58
N TYR A 74 -3.43 3.10 18.08
CA TYR A 74 -2.66 2.00 17.49
C TYR A 74 -1.20 2.02 17.96
N LEU A 75 -0.68 0.84 18.29
CA LEU A 75 0.76 0.57 18.31
C LEU A 75 1.14 0.03 16.93
N VAL A 76 2.10 0.68 16.27
CA VAL A 76 2.43 0.39 14.86
C VAL A 76 3.75 -0.39 14.81
N PRO A 77 3.73 -1.68 14.45
CA PRO A 77 4.95 -2.46 14.30
C PRO A 77 5.73 -2.00 13.07
N MET A 78 7.06 -1.93 13.21
CA MET A 78 7.97 -1.46 12.17
C MET A 78 9.22 -2.34 12.16
N VAL A 79 9.54 -2.92 11.01
CA VAL A 79 10.75 -3.72 10.76
C VAL A 79 11.66 -2.97 9.80
N ILE A 80 12.76 -2.44 10.31
CA ILE A 80 13.70 -1.60 9.56
C ILE A 80 15.07 -1.53 10.25
N GLU A 81 16.14 -1.45 9.47
CA GLU A 81 17.53 -1.32 9.90
C GLU A 81 17.96 0.13 10.17
N GLU A 82 17.31 1.09 9.51
CA GLU A 82 17.68 2.49 9.59
C GLU A 82 17.33 3.10 10.96
N ALA A 83 18.36 3.67 11.61
CA ALA A 83 18.21 4.37 12.87
C ALA A 83 17.25 5.57 12.74
N SER A 84 16.69 6.01 13.87
CA SER A 84 15.79 7.17 14.00
C SER A 84 14.40 7.05 13.38
N VAL A 85 14.14 6.18 12.39
CA VAL A 85 12.84 6.11 11.68
C VAL A 85 11.67 5.89 12.63
N ILE A 86 11.75 4.86 13.49
CA ILE A 86 10.68 4.54 14.46
C ILE A 86 10.48 5.66 15.49
N ALA A 87 11.58 6.31 15.90
CA ALA A 87 11.56 7.42 16.84
C ALA A 87 10.91 8.67 16.23
N ALA A 88 11.26 9.00 14.98
CA ALA A 88 10.70 10.11 14.22
C ALA A 88 9.19 9.90 13.97
N ALA A 89 8.79 8.69 13.57
CA ALA A 89 7.38 8.32 13.42
C ALA A 89 6.59 8.49 14.73
N SER A 90 7.12 8.00 15.85
CA SER A 90 6.51 8.15 17.17
C SER A 90 6.40 9.61 17.60
N LYS A 91 7.44 10.41 17.37
CA LYS A 91 7.44 11.84 17.69
C LYS A 91 6.40 12.59 16.86
N ALA A 92 6.38 12.38 15.55
CA ALA A 92 5.39 13.00 14.66
C ALA A 92 3.95 12.63 15.05
N ALA A 93 3.70 11.35 15.37
CA ALA A 93 2.40 10.89 15.83
C ALA A 93 1.98 11.56 17.16
N LYS A 94 2.91 11.70 18.11
CA LYS A 94 2.66 12.41 19.37
C LYS A 94 2.28 13.88 19.14
N ILE A 95 2.97 14.56 18.23
CA ILE A 95 2.66 15.95 17.85
C ILE A 95 1.26 16.05 17.24
N ALA A 96 0.95 15.20 16.26
CA ALA A 96 -0.34 15.18 15.59
C ALA A 96 -1.50 14.85 16.54
N ARG A 97 -1.23 14.02 17.56
CA ARG A 97 -2.22 13.61 18.56
C ARG A 97 -2.85 14.78 19.30
N LYS A 98 -2.13 15.89 19.51
CA LYS A 98 -2.69 17.12 20.13
C LYS A 98 -3.88 17.67 19.37
N HIS A 99 -3.92 17.47 18.06
CA HIS A 99 -5.01 17.89 17.17
C HIS A 99 -5.90 16.72 16.72
N GLY A 100 -5.95 15.64 17.51
CA GLY A 100 -6.81 14.48 17.26
C GLY A 100 -6.17 13.33 16.48
N GLY A 101 -4.93 13.50 16.01
CA GLY A 101 -4.19 12.48 15.26
C GLY A 101 -4.44 12.53 13.76
N PHE A 102 -4.37 11.37 13.12
CA PHE A 102 -4.51 11.18 11.69
C PHE A 102 -5.96 10.85 11.32
N ILE A 103 -6.45 11.46 10.25
CA ILE A 103 -7.71 11.12 9.61
C ILE A 103 -7.37 10.43 8.30
N MET A 104 -7.81 9.17 8.16
CA MET A 104 -7.49 8.32 7.02
C MET A 104 -8.76 7.80 6.37
N LYS A 105 -8.77 7.74 5.04
CA LYS A 105 -9.79 7.09 4.22
C LYS A 105 -9.10 6.14 3.24
N ALA A 106 -9.70 4.98 3.02
CA ALA A 106 -9.30 4.06 1.97
C ALA A 106 -10.46 3.91 0.98
N ASP A 107 -10.11 3.81 -0.31
CA ASP A 107 -11.05 3.38 -1.34
C ASP A 107 -11.32 1.87 -1.22
N GLU A 108 -12.19 1.35 -2.07
CA GLU A 108 -12.41 -0.09 -2.20
C GLU A 108 -11.13 -0.83 -2.62
N SER A 109 -11.06 -2.13 -2.30
CA SER A 109 -9.91 -2.97 -2.61
C SER A 109 -10.01 -3.57 -4.00
N TYR A 110 -9.92 -2.71 -5.02
CA TYR A 110 -9.92 -3.15 -6.42
C TYR A 110 -8.51 -3.43 -6.94
N SER A 111 -8.33 -4.62 -7.51
CA SER A 111 -7.19 -5.00 -8.34
C SER A 111 -7.53 -4.82 -9.82
N ILE A 112 -6.53 -4.45 -10.63
CA ILE A 112 -6.66 -4.32 -12.08
C ILE A 112 -5.90 -5.49 -12.73
N GLY A 113 -6.61 -6.38 -13.41
CA GLY A 113 -6.02 -7.39 -14.29
C GLY A 113 -5.93 -6.89 -15.72
N GLN A 114 -4.82 -7.11 -16.41
CA GLN A 114 -4.61 -6.71 -17.79
C GLN A 114 -4.41 -7.92 -18.69
N ILE A 115 -5.08 -7.89 -19.84
CA ILE A 115 -5.00 -8.91 -20.87
C ILE A 115 -4.61 -8.22 -22.17
N GLN A 116 -3.41 -8.52 -22.64
CA GLN A 116 -2.85 -7.94 -23.86
C GLN A 116 -3.24 -8.80 -25.06
N VAL A 117 -3.90 -8.19 -26.03
CA VAL A 117 -4.29 -8.80 -27.31
C VAL A 117 -3.59 -8.06 -28.45
N VAL A 118 -2.96 -8.83 -29.32
CA VAL A 118 -2.28 -8.35 -30.55
C VAL A 118 -2.93 -8.95 -31.79
N ASP A 119 -2.46 -8.53 -32.96
CA ASP A 119 -2.88 -9.06 -34.27
C ASP A 119 -4.39 -8.90 -34.51
N VAL A 120 -4.95 -7.75 -34.09
CA VAL A 120 -6.40 -7.53 -34.08
C VAL A 120 -6.78 -6.12 -34.55
N ASN A 121 -7.92 -6.01 -35.24
CA ASN A 121 -8.59 -4.73 -35.42
C ASN A 121 -9.24 -4.29 -34.09
N ALA A 122 -8.61 -3.34 -33.41
CA ALA A 122 -9.03 -2.93 -32.07
C ALA A 122 -10.48 -2.41 -32.01
N LYS A 123 -10.96 -1.69 -33.03
CA LYS A 123 -12.32 -1.13 -33.05
C LYS A 123 -13.38 -2.23 -33.05
N SER A 124 -13.22 -3.24 -33.92
CA SER A 124 -14.17 -4.35 -33.99
C SER A 124 -14.08 -5.24 -32.74
N ALA A 125 -12.87 -5.49 -32.24
CA ALA A 125 -12.63 -6.28 -31.04
C ALA A 125 -13.24 -5.65 -29.78
N ILE A 126 -13.07 -4.33 -29.58
CA ILE A 126 -13.69 -3.63 -28.45
C ILE A 126 -15.20 -3.80 -28.45
N SER A 127 -15.86 -3.63 -29.60
CA SER A 127 -17.32 -3.81 -29.71
C SER A 127 -17.76 -5.21 -29.28
N LYS A 128 -17.04 -6.25 -29.73
CA LYS A 128 -17.33 -7.64 -29.35
C LYS A 128 -17.10 -7.89 -27.86
N ILE A 129 -16.00 -7.41 -27.29
CA ILE A 129 -15.69 -7.55 -25.86
C ILE A 129 -16.75 -6.86 -25.00
N MET A 130 -17.15 -5.63 -25.35
CA MET A 130 -18.15 -4.90 -24.58
C MET A 130 -19.53 -5.57 -24.64
N LYS A 131 -19.93 -6.12 -25.81
CA LYS A 131 -21.16 -6.92 -25.94
C LYS A 131 -21.13 -8.20 -25.09
N SER A 132 -19.97 -8.85 -24.97
CA SER A 132 -19.78 -10.06 -24.15
C SER A 132 -19.32 -9.78 -22.72
N SER A 133 -19.35 -8.52 -22.25
CA SER A 133 -18.85 -8.14 -20.91
C SER A 133 -19.47 -8.96 -19.77
N LYS A 134 -20.80 -9.21 -19.81
CA LYS A 134 -21.49 -10.05 -18.80
C LYS A 134 -20.97 -11.49 -18.79
N GLU A 135 -20.71 -12.06 -19.97
CA GLU A 135 -20.17 -13.41 -20.11
C GLU A 135 -18.74 -13.50 -19.57
N ILE A 136 -17.90 -12.52 -19.92
CA ILE A 136 -16.51 -12.40 -19.44
C ILE A 136 -16.49 -12.30 -17.90
N LEU A 137 -17.32 -11.44 -17.31
CA LEU A 137 -17.40 -11.29 -15.86
C LEU A 137 -17.90 -12.57 -15.17
N LYS A 138 -18.89 -13.25 -15.76
CA LYS A 138 -19.38 -14.54 -15.25
C LYS A 138 -18.28 -15.60 -15.26
N LEU A 139 -17.51 -15.68 -16.35
CA LEU A 139 -16.39 -16.60 -16.47
C LEU A 139 -15.28 -16.29 -15.47
N ALA A 140 -14.87 -15.02 -15.35
CA ALA A 140 -13.88 -14.61 -14.36
C ALA A 140 -14.32 -14.97 -12.93
N ASN A 141 -15.56 -14.63 -12.55
CA ASN A 141 -16.07 -14.91 -11.21
C ASN A 141 -16.24 -16.40 -10.91
N SER A 142 -16.37 -17.27 -11.92
CA SER A 142 -16.38 -18.73 -11.73
C SER A 142 -15.09 -19.28 -11.11
N LYS A 143 -13.98 -18.53 -11.19
CA LYS A 143 -12.66 -18.93 -10.67
C LYS A 143 -12.45 -18.63 -9.19
N SER A 144 -13.40 -17.99 -8.51
CA SER A 144 -13.34 -17.81 -7.06
C SER A 144 -14.70 -18.01 -6.40
N LYS A 145 -14.84 -19.14 -5.69
CA LYS A 145 -16.02 -19.39 -4.85
C LYS A 145 -16.05 -18.44 -3.65
N THR A 146 -14.89 -18.10 -3.07
CA THR A 146 -14.77 -17.25 -1.88
C THR A 146 -15.21 -15.82 -2.15
N LEU A 147 -14.65 -15.17 -3.19
CA LEU A 147 -15.03 -13.80 -3.54
C LEU A 147 -16.51 -13.72 -3.93
N SER A 148 -17.02 -14.70 -4.69
CA SER A 148 -18.44 -14.78 -5.05
C SER A 148 -19.36 -14.84 -3.83
N LYS A 149 -19.03 -15.65 -2.80
CA LYS A 149 -19.79 -15.73 -1.54
C LYS A 149 -19.81 -14.39 -0.79
N MET A 150 -18.73 -13.61 -0.89
CA MET A 150 -18.63 -12.29 -0.27
C MET A 150 -19.27 -11.17 -1.12
N LYS A 151 -19.92 -11.51 -2.25
CA LYS A 151 -20.40 -10.56 -3.26
C LYS A 151 -19.28 -9.65 -3.81
N LYS A 152 -18.03 -10.12 -3.78
CA LYS A 152 -16.82 -9.49 -4.35
C LYS A 152 -16.51 -10.11 -5.73
N GLY A 153 -15.29 -9.99 -6.25
CA GLY A 153 -14.88 -10.53 -7.55
C GLY A 153 -14.89 -9.49 -8.68
N ALA A 154 -14.79 -9.96 -9.92
CA ALA A 154 -14.77 -9.14 -11.13
C ALA A 154 -16.05 -8.31 -11.26
N LYS A 155 -15.90 -6.99 -11.35
CA LYS A 155 -16.98 -5.99 -11.38
C LYS A 155 -17.16 -5.36 -12.75
N GLN A 156 -16.07 -5.13 -13.47
CA GLN A 156 -16.09 -4.36 -14.70
C GLN A 156 -15.05 -4.88 -15.69
N VAL A 157 -15.41 -4.80 -16.98
CA VAL A 157 -14.50 -4.97 -18.10
C VAL A 157 -14.35 -3.60 -18.78
N SER A 158 -13.12 -3.19 -19.07
CA SER A 158 -12.82 -2.02 -19.90
C SER A 158 -11.77 -2.37 -20.93
N CYS A 159 -11.69 -1.56 -21.99
CA CYS A 159 -10.71 -1.74 -23.05
C CYS A 159 -9.98 -0.43 -23.32
N LYS A 160 -8.69 -0.51 -23.65
CA LYS A 160 -7.90 0.61 -24.16
C LYS A 160 -6.99 0.15 -25.29
N VAL A 161 -6.72 1.06 -26.22
CA VAL A 161 -5.78 0.82 -27.33
C VAL A 161 -4.49 1.56 -27.03
N ILE A 162 -3.36 0.85 -27.10
CA ILE A 162 -2.04 1.44 -26.95
C ILE A 162 -1.36 1.39 -28.32
N LYS A 163 -0.85 2.54 -28.77
CA LYS A 163 0.01 2.62 -29.95
C LYS A 163 1.47 2.51 -29.52
N THR A 164 2.21 1.61 -30.14
CA THR A 164 3.62 1.36 -29.86
C THR A 164 4.43 1.42 -31.15
N GLY A 165 5.77 1.43 -31.04
CA GLY A 165 6.65 1.29 -32.21
C GLY A 165 6.45 -0.03 -32.97
N SER A 166 5.95 -1.08 -32.30
CA SER A 166 5.65 -2.39 -32.88
C SER A 166 4.21 -2.52 -33.37
N GLY A 167 3.44 -1.42 -33.41
CA GLY A 167 2.04 -1.41 -33.83
C GLY A 167 1.05 -1.20 -32.69
N SER A 168 -0.23 -1.36 -32.99
CA SER A 168 -1.33 -1.15 -32.03
C SER A 168 -1.62 -2.42 -31.24
N MET A 169 -1.84 -2.27 -29.94
CA MET A 169 -2.20 -3.35 -29.02
C MET A 169 -3.54 -3.02 -28.35
N LEU A 170 -4.40 -4.03 -28.19
CA LEU A 170 -5.63 -3.93 -27.41
C LEU A 170 -5.38 -4.46 -26.00
N ILE A 171 -5.63 -3.65 -24.98
CA ILE A 171 -5.58 -4.07 -23.58
C ILE A 171 -7.00 -4.15 -23.04
N ILE A 172 -7.40 -5.35 -22.62
CA ILE A 172 -8.63 -5.56 -21.86
C ILE A 172 -8.25 -5.53 -20.37
N GLU A 173 -9.01 -4.77 -19.59
CA GLU A 173 -8.82 -4.64 -18.15
C GLU A 173 -10.01 -5.23 -17.40
N LEU A 174 -9.73 -6.06 -16.39
CA LEU A 174 -10.69 -6.52 -15.41
C LEU A 174 -10.51 -5.74 -14.11
N LEU A 175 -11.56 -5.07 -13.64
CA LEU A 175 -11.60 -4.50 -12.30
C LEU A 175 -12.17 -5.53 -11.33
N ILE A 176 -11.39 -5.94 -10.33
CA ILE A 176 -11.70 -7.08 -9.45
C ILE A 176 -11.69 -6.62 -8.00
N ASP A 177 -12.80 -6.77 -7.29
CA ASP A 177 -12.87 -6.63 -5.84
C ASP A 177 -12.21 -7.83 -5.17
N VAL A 178 -11.03 -7.62 -4.59
CA VAL A 178 -10.22 -8.68 -3.97
C VAL A 178 -10.41 -8.74 -2.45
N GLY A 179 -11.22 -7.85 -1.90
CA GLY A 179 -11.50 -7.79 -0.48
C GLY A 179 -10.25 -7.60 0.37
N ASP A 180 -10.02 -8.53 1.28
CA ASP A 180 -8.94 -8.44 2.27
C ASP A 180 -7.61 -9.00 1.74
N ALA A 181 -7.57 -9.54 0.52
CA ALA A 181 -6.34 -10.02 -0.10
C ALA A 181 -5.58 -8.88 -0.81
N MET A 182 -4.28 -9.06 -1.05
CA MET A 182 -3.54 -8.22 -1.98
C MET A 182 -4.11 -8.33 -3.40
N GLY A 183 -4.42 -9.56 -3.83
CA GLY A 183 -5.19 -9.82 -5.06
C GLY A 183 -4.42 -10.38 -6.26
N ALA A 184 -3.09 -10.47 -6.20
CA ALA A 184 -2.26 -10.87 -7.36
C ALA A 184 -2.67 -12.23 -7.97
N ASN A 185 -2.67 -13.29 -7.17
CA ASN A 185 -2.94 -14.65 -7.66
C ASN A 185 -4.37 -14.81 -8.22
N VAL A 186 -5.37 -14.24 -7.52
CA VAL A 186 -6.76 -14.33 -7.97
C VAL A 186 -7.00 -13.51 -9.24
N THR A 187 -6.36 -12.33 -9.36
CA THR A 187 -6.41 -11.52 -10.58
C THR A 187 -5.80 -12.26 -11.77
N ASN A 188 -4.61 -12.83 -11.62
CA ASN A 188 -3.95 -13.59 -12.69
C ASN A 188 -4.80 -14.80 -13.12
N THR A 189 -5.30 -15.58 -12.15
CA THR A 189 -6.17 -16.73 -12.43
C THR A 189 -7.42 -16.33 -13.21
N MET A 190 -8.05 -15.20 -12.85
CA MET A 190 -9.21 -14.68 -13.58
C MET A 190 -8.83 -14.25 -15.00
N CYS A 191 -7.70 -13.56 -15.18
CA CYS A 191 -7.20 -13.15 -16.50
C CYS A 191 -6.86 -14.33 -17.40
N GLU A 192 -6.17 -15.34 -16.88
CA GLU A 192 -5.86 -16.59 -17.60
C GLU A 192 -7.14 -17.31 -18.03
N SER A 193 -8.13 -17.38 -17.15
CA SER A 193 -9.40 -18.04 -17.47
C SER A 193 -10.18 -17.37 -18.58
N VAL A 194 -10.18 -16.04 -18.67
CA VAL A 194 -10.96 -15.33 -19.69
C VAL A 194 -10.21 -15.20 -21.02
N ALA A 195 -8.90 -15.42 -21.04
CA ALA A 195 -8.07 -15.24 -22.22
C ALA A 195 -8.54 -16.07 -23.44
N PRO A 196 -8.87 -17.38 -23.32
CA PRO A 196 -9.37 -18.15 -24.47
C PRO A 196 -10.67 -17.60 -25.05
N LEU A 197 -11.58 -17.09 -24.20
CA LEU A 197 -12.81 -16.44 -24.65
C LEU A 197 -12.49 -15.13 -25.40
N ILE A 198 -11.53 -14.35 -24.90
CA ILE A 198 -11.08 -13.11 -25.55
C ILE A 198 -10.47 -13.40 -26.92
N GLU A 199 -9.61 -14.41 -27.06
CA GLU A 199 -9.06 -14.83 -28.36
C GLU A 199 -10.17 -15.24 -29.32
N LYS A 200 -11.12 -16.06 -28.88
CA LYS A 200 -12.28 -16.47 -29.70
C LYS A 200 -13.13 -15.29 -30.16
N LEU A 201 -13.41 -14.33 -29.27
CA LEU A 201 -14.23 -13.16 -29.61
C LEU A 201 -13.50 -12.24 -30.59
N THR A 202 -12.22 -12.01 -30.37
CA THR A 202 -11.46 -11.00 -31.08
C THR A 202 -10.81 -11.51 -32.37
N GLY A 203 -10.49 -12.81 -32.43
CA GLY A 203 -9.64 -13.40 -33.46
C GLY A 203 -8.15 -13.02 -33.31
N GLY A 204 -7.81 -12.26 -32.27
CA GLY A 204 -6.44 -11.87 -31.96
C GLY A 204 -5.75 -12.86 -31.04
N ARG A 205 -4.47 -12.62 -30.78
CA ARG A 205 -3.61 -13.47 -29.95
C ARG A 205 -3.33 -12.83 -28.60
N VAL A 206 -3.51 -13.56 -27.51
CA VAL A 206 -3.24 -13.07 -26.15
C VAL A 206 -1.79 -13.33 -25.75
N ILE A 207 -1.10 -12.31 -25.25
CA ILE A 207 0.31 -12.40 -24.81
C ILE A 207 0.42 -12.38 -23.28
N LEU A 208 -0.05 -11.31 -22.62
CA LEU A 208 0.05 -11.16 -21.17
C LEU A 208 -1.34 -11.27 -20.51
N ARG A 209 -1.36 -11.86 -19.31
CA ARG A 209 -2.52 -12.08 -18.44
C ARG A 209 -2.10 -11.83 -16.99
N ILE A 210 -1.97 -10.57 -16.62
CA ILE A 210 -1.20 -10.20 -15.43
C ILE A 210 -1.86 -9.03 -14.71
N LEU A 211 -1.78 -9.00 -13.38
CA LEU A 211 -2.16 -7.82 -12.63
C LEU A 211 -1.31 -6.59 -13.01
N SER A 212 -1.89 -5.41 -12.83
CA SER A 212 -1.15 -4.15 -12.78
C SER A 212 -0.87 -3.78 -11.32
N ASN A 213 0.41 -3.64 -10.96
CA ASN A 213 0.80 -3.11 -9.65
C ASN A 213 0.46 -1.62 -9.50
N TYR A 214 0.18 -0.90 -10.59
CA TYR A 214 -0.24 0.50 -10.50
C TYR A 214 -1.72 0.60 -10.06
N SER A 215 -1.94 0.35 -8.76
CA SER A 215 -3.26 0.14 -8.15
C SER A 215 -4.03 1.43 -7.88
N THR A 216 -4.24 2.24 -8.93
CA THR A 216 -4.93 3.55 -8.87
C THR A 216 -6.42 3.47 -8.50
N LYS A 217 -6.98 2.26 -8.42
CA LYS A 217 -8.35 1.99 -7.93
C LYS A 217 -8.39 1.50 -6.48
N ARG A 218 -7.27 1.69 -5.76
CA ARG A 218 -7.06 1.30 -4.37
C ARG A 218 -6.18 2.33 -3.67
N LEU A 219 -6.67 3.57 -3.60
CA LEU A 219 -5.95 4.68 -2.97
C LEU A 219 -6.26 4.77 -1.48
N VAL A 220 -5.26 5.21 -0.73
CA VAL A 220 -5.44 5.67 0.65
C VAL A 220 -5.13 7.17 0.72
N LYS A 221 -5.93 7.88 1.51
CA LYS A 221 -5.85 9.33 1.67
C LYS A 221 -5.76 9.65 3.15
N GLY A 222 -4.84 10.52 3.52
CA GLY A 222 -4.57 10.89 4.90
C GLY A 222 -4.40 12.38 5.09
N THR A 223 -4.81 12.87 6.26
CA THR A 223 -4.49 14.22 6.72
C THR A 223 -4.18 14.22 8.21
N ALA A 224 -3.26 15.09 8.62
CA ALA A 224 -2.97 15.36 10.02
C ALA A 224 -2.59 16.83 10.23
N VAL A 225 -2.90 17.34 11.42
CA VAL A 225 -2.49 18.67 11.87
C VAL A 225 -1.43 18.50 12.95
N PHE A 226 -0.30 19.16 12.78
CA PHE A 226 0.85 19.12 13.68
C PHE A 226 0.94 20.45 14.41
N ASP A 227 0.96 20.36 15.74
CA ASP A 227 0.96 21.53 16.61
C ASP A 227 2.19 22.40 16.39
N LYS A 228 1.96 23.69 16.09
CA LYS A 228 3.05 24.64 15.78
C LYS A 228 4.12 24.68 16.87
N THR A 229 3.70 24.72 18.14
CA THR A 229 4.63 24.85 19.27
C THR A 229 5.48 23.60 19.41
N GLU A 230 4.86 22.41 19.33
CA GLU A 230 5.58 21.13 19.41
C GLU A 230 6.48 20.84 18.20
N VAL A 231 6.14 21.38 17.03
CA VAL A 231 7.00 21.31 15.83
C VAL A 231 8.25 22.19 15.99
N GLY A 232 8.22 23.23 16.83
CA GLY A 232 9.34 24.14 17.05
C GLY A 232 9.05 25.60 16.69
N GLY A 233 7.78 25.98 16.57
CA GLY A 233 7.34 27.35 16.34
C GLY A 233 7.14 27.71 14.86
N GLN A 234 6.71 28.96 14.64
CA GLN A 234 6.28 29.46 13.32
C GLN A 234 7.38 29.32 12.26
N LYS A 235 8.62 29.69 12.59
CA LYS A 235 9.75 29.61 11.66
C LYS A 235 10.02 28.19 11.17
N ILE A 236 9.87 27.17 12.03
CA ILE A 236 10.06 25.78 11.63
C ILE A 236 8.93 25.30 10.72
N VAL A 237 7.69 25.68 11.01
CA VAL A 237 6.55 25.41 10.13
C VAL A 237 6.78 26.01 8.74
N ASP A 238 7.24 27.25 8.66
CA ASP A 238 7.53 27.93 7.40
C ASP A 238 8.67 27.24 6.64
N ASN A 239 9.74 26.82 7.32
CA ASN A 239 10.83 26.07 6.72
C ASN A 239 10.38 24.70 6.18
N ILE A 240 9.47 23.99 6.86
CA ILE A 240 8.92 22.72 6.37
C ILE A 240 8.13 22.94 5.08
N ILE A 241 7.41 24.06 4.96
CA ILE A 241 6.67 24.41 3.75
C ILE A 241 7.63 24.74 2.61
N LEU A 242 8.71 25.48 2.86
CA LEU A 242 9.75 25.73 1.86
C LEU A 242 10.43 24.43 1.42
N ALA A 243 10.72 23.52 2.35
CA ALA A 243 11.28 22.20 2.02
C ALA A 243 10.32 21.35 1.18
N TYR A 244 9.01 21.42 1.47
CA TYR A 244 7.99 20.82 0.62
C TYR A 244 7.96 21.47 -0.77
N GLN A 245 8.00 22.80 -0.88
CA GLN A 245 8.06 23.48 -2.19
C GLN A 245 9.30 23.06 -2.99
N PHE A 246 10.44 22.86 -2.34
CA PHE A 246 11.62 22.32 -3.00
C PHE A 246 11.36 20.91 -3.53
N ALA A 247 10.81 20.00 -2.71
CA ALA A 247 10.46 18.65 -3.15
C ALA A 247 9.38 18.63 -4.26
N ALA A 248 8.47 19.59 -4.28
CA ALA A 248 7.41 19.65 -5.27
C ALA A 248 7.86 20.22 -6.63
N ASN A 249 9.04 20.86 -6.68
CA ASN A 249 9.51 21.55 -7.88
C ASN A 249 10.86 21.05 -8.40
N ASP A 250 11.52 20.13 -7.71
CA ASP A 250 12.76 19.49 -8.15
C ASP A 250 12.69 17.96 -7.97
N PRO A 251 12.77 17.16 -9.07
CA PRO A 251 12.79 15.71 -9.00
C PRO A 251 13.89 15.13 -8.12
N TYR A 252 15.09 15.74 -8.07
CA TYR A 252 16.18 15.24 -7.21
C TYR A 252 15.78 15.29 -5.74
N ARG A 253 15.18 16.40 -5.31
CA ARG A 253 14.64 16.50 -3.96
C ARG A 253 13.41 15.63 -3.76
N ALA A 254 12.50 15.55 -4.74
CA ALA A 254 11.29 14.72 -4.66
C ALA A 254 11.62 13.25 -4.38
N VAL A 255 12.65 12.69 -5.03
CA VAL A 255 13.09 11.30 -4.81
C VAL A 255 13.49 11.09 -3.35
N THR A 256 14.32 11.98 -2.81
CA THR A 256 14.75 11.91 -1.41
C THR A 256 13.59 12.12 -0.43
N HIS A 257 12.68 13.03 -0.76
CA HIS A 257 11.47 13.30 0.02
C HIS A 257 10.58 12.06 0.10
N ASN A 258 10.28 11.44 -1.04
CA ASN A 258 9.44 10.24 -1.10
C ASN A 258 10.13 9.04 -0.45
N LYS A 259 11.45 8.87 -0.58
CA LYS A 259 12.21 7.85 0.17
C LYS A 259 11.96 7.95 1.67
N GLY A 260 11.96 9.16 2.23
CA GLY A 260 11.65 9.39 3.64
C GLY A 260 10.22 8.98 4.05
N ILE A 261 9.25 9.11 3.14
CA ILE A 261 7.88 8.58 3.34
C ILE A 261 7.91 7.05 3.36
N MET A 262 8.62 6.46 2.40
CA MET A 262 8.70 5.01 2.23
C MET A 262 9.43 4.32 3.38
N ASN A 263 10.41 4.98 4.03
CA ASN A 263 11.00 4.48 5.29
C ASN A 263 9.93 4.09 6.32
N GLY A 264 8.87 4.90 6.46
CA GLY A 264 7.78 4.60 7.39
C GLY A 264 6.86 3.50 6.87
N ILE A 265 6.43 3.60 5.62
CA ILE A 265 5.46 2.68 4.99
C ILE A 265 6.04 1.27 4.90
N ILE A 266 7.25 1.14 4.38
CA ILE A 266 7.91 -0.14 4.13
C ILE A 266 8.29 -0.85 5.44
N ALA A 267 8.64 -0.09 6.48
CA ALA A 267 8.86 -0.69 7.79
C ALA A 267 7.59 -1.38 8.33
N VAL A 268 6.42 -0.78 8.13
CA VAL A 268 5.14 -1.40 8.51
C VAL A 268 4.81 -2.58 7.59
N ALA A 269 5.01 -2.43 6.28
CA ALA A 269 4.78 -3.48 5.30
C ALA A 269 5.61 -4.74 5.59
N ASN A 270 6.89 -4.58 5.92
CA ASN A 270 7.76 -5.68 6.36
C ASN A 270 7.22 -6.35 7.63
N ALA A 271 6.79 -5.56 8.61
CA ALA A 271 6.27 -6.08 9.87
C ALA A 271 4.96 -6.87 9.73
N THR A 272 4.20 -6.62 8.66
CA THR A 272 2.91 -7.28 8.38
C THR A 272 2.97 -8.22 7.18
N GLY A 273 4.17 -8.56 6.70
CA GLY A 273 4.37 -9.57 5.64
C GLY A 273 3.83 -9.16 4.26
N GLN A 274 3.82 -7.86 3.96
CA GLN A 274 3.32 -7.34 2.68
C GLN A 274 4.39 -7.34 1.60
N ASP A 275 3.97 -7.33 0.33
CA ASP A 275 4.90 -7.12 -0.80
C ASP A 275 5.34 -5.66 -0.88
N THR A 276 6.55 -5.38 -0.39
CA THR A 276 7.14 -4.05 -0.39
C THR A 276 7.43 -3.53 -1.79
N ARG A 277 7.77 -4.39 -2.76
CA ARG A 277 8.10 -3.98 -4.12
C ARG A 277 6.85 -3.49 -4.85
N ALA A 278 5.71 -4.14 -4.63
CA ALA A 278 4.43 -3.71 -5.19
C ALA A 278 4.01 -2.33 -4.66
N ILE A 279 4.17 -2.10 -3.35
CA ILE A 279 3.88 -0.80 -2.71
C ILE A 279 4.80 0.29 -3.26
N GLU A 280 6.11 0.05 -3.29
CA GLU A 280 7.11 1.01 -3.81
C GLU A 280 6.85 1.37 -5.28
N ALA A 281 6.71 0.36 -6.14
CA ALA A 281 6.49 0.58 -7.56
C ALA A 281 5.23 1.43 -7.82
N ALA A 282 4.14 1.14 -7.10
CA ALA A 282 2.90 1.89 -7.23
C ALA A 282 3.02 3.33 -6.70
N ALA A 283 3.66 3.51 -5.54
CA ALA A 283 3.87 4.82 -4.93
C ALA A 283 4.71 5.72 -5.84
N HIS A 284 5.85 5.22 -6.32
CA HIS A 284 6.75 5.99 -7.19
C HIS A 284 6.14 6.24 -8.58
N ALA A 285 5.37 5.31 -9.15
CA ALA A 285 4.61 5.57 -10.38
C ALA A 285 3.54 6.65 -10.15
N TYR A 286 2.86 6.64 -9.00
CA TYR A 286 1.84 7.64 -8.66
C TYR A 286 2.43 9.03 -8.45
N ALA A 287 3.65 9.11 -7.91
CA ALA A 287 4.41 10.35 -7.80
C ALA A 287 4.68 11.00 -9.17
N ALA A 288 4.74 10.21 -10.25
CA ALA A 288 4.98 10.69 -11.61
C ALA A 288 3.72 10.83 -12.49
N ARG A 289 2.52 10.64 -11.92
CA ARG A 289 1.25 10.55 -12.68
C ARG A 289 0.88 11.78 -13.53
N THR A 290 1.46 12.94 -13.23
CA THR A 290 1.23 14.21 -13.93
C THR A 290 2.24 14.47 -15.05
N GLY A 291 3.13 13.51 -15.34
CA GLY A 291 4.19 13.65 -16.34
C GLY A 291 5.54 14.12 -15.77
N ARG A 292 5.59 14.50 -14.50
CA ARG A 292 6.83 14.80 -13.75
C ARG A 292 6.78 14.09 -12.41
N TYR A 293 7.91 13.52 -11.99
CA TYR A 293 8.05 12.93 -10.66
C TYR A 293 8.03 14.02 -9.57
N ASP A 294 7.08 13.90 -8.63
CA ASP A 294 6.74 14.94 -7.64
C ASP A 294 6.57 14.33 -6.21
N SER A 295 6.34 15.18 -5.21
CA SER A 295 6.07 14.78 -3.82
C SER A 295 4.75 14.01 -3.68
N LEU A 296 4.76 12.92 -2.89
CA LEU A 296 3.55 12.17 -2.52
C LEU A 296 2.71 12.84 -1.42
N THR A 297 3.25 13.90 -0.80
CA THR A 297 2.58 14.65 0.28
C THR A 297 2.43 16.11 -0.06
N GLU A 298 1.41 16.75 0.49
CA GLU A 298 1.25 18.19 0.47
C GLU A 298 1.39 18.76 1.89
N TRP A 299 2.05 19.91 2.02
CA TRP A 299 2.22 20.60 3.29
C TRP A 299 1.78 22.06 3.21
N LYS A 300 1.00 22.50 4.20
CA LYS A 300 0.49 23.88 4.28
C LYS A 300 0.28 24.34 5.72
N LYS A 301 -0.02 25.62 5.92
CA LYS A 301 -0.50 26.17 7.21
C LYS A 301 -2.02 26.16 7.28
N ASP A 302 -2.55 25.91 8.48
CA ASP A 302 -3.93 26.27 8.80
C ASP A 302 -4.05 27.75 9.24
N ARG A 303 -5.28 28.19 9.53
CA ARG A 303 -5.57 29.57 9.99
C ARG A 303 -4.94 29.90 11.36
N LYS A 304 -4.53 28.90 12.15
CA LYS A 304 -3.90 29.05 13.46
C LYS A 304 -2.36 28.97 13.38
N GLY A 305 -1.82 28.79 12.17
CA GLY A 305 -0.39 28.63 11.91
C GLY A 305 0.15 27.24 12.20
N ASN A 306 -0.71 26.24 12.44
CA ASN A 306 -0.28 24.85 12.57
C ASN A 306 0.08 24.28 11.20
N LEU A 307 0.97 23.29 11.20
CA LEU A 307 1.35 22.59 10.00
C LEU A 307 0.29 21.51 9.67
N VAL A 308 -0.16 21.47 8.43
CA VAL A 308 -1.11 20.48 7.93
C VAL A 308 -0.43 19.66 6.85
N GLY A 309 -0.33 18.35 7.07
CA GLY A 309 0.18 17.40 6.09
C GLY A 309 -0.97 16.59 5.48
N LYS A 310 -0.88 16.35 4.17
CA LYS A 310 -1.76 15.42 3.45
C LYS A 310 -0.92 14.40 2.69
N ILE A 311 -1.48 13.21 2.51
CA ILE A 311 -0.89 12.15 1.68
C ILE A 311 -1.99 11.45 0.88
N GLU A 312 -1.68 11.09 -0.35
CA GLU A 312 -2.51 10.21 -1.19
C GLU A 312 -1.60 9.33 -2.02
N LEU A 313 -1.78 8.00 -1.92
CA LEU A 313 -1.04 7.05 -2.73
C LEU A 313 -1.80 5.72 -2.90
N PRO A 314 -1.46 4.91 -3.91
CA PRO A 314 -1.93 3.54 -4.02
C PRO A 314 -1.41 2.69 -2.86
N MET A 315 -2.27 1.82 -2.32
CA MET A 315 -1.89 0.91 -1.22
C MET A 315 -2.56 -0.45 -1.39
N SER A 316 -1.86 -1.36 -2.06
CA SER A 316 -2.32 -2.74 -2.23
C SER A 316 -1.71 -3.65 -1.17
N VAL A 317 -2.44 -3.82 -0.07
CA VAL A 317 -2.07 -4.69 1.06
C VAL A 317 -3.13 -5.76 1.29
N GLY A 318 -2.77 -6.85 1.97
CA GLY A 318 -3.68 -7.93 2.35
C GLY A 318 -3.55 -8.33 3.81
N THR A 319 -4.62 -8.84 4.39
CA THR A 319 -4.65 -9.43 5.74
C THR A 319 -4.93 -10.94 5.72
N VAL A 320 -5.02 -11.53 4.52
CA VAL A 320 -5.23 -12.95 4.23
C VAL A 320 -4.34 -13.44 3.10
#